data_AF-A0A076H6Q5-F1
#
_entry.id   AF-A0A076H6Q5-F1
#
_cell.length_a   1.000
_cell.length_b   1.000
_cell.length_c   1.000
_cell.angle_alpha   90.00
_cell.angle_beta   90.00
_cell.angle_gamma   90.00
#
_symmetry.space_group_name_H-M   'P 1'
#
loop_
_entity.id
_entity.type
_entity.pdbx_description
1 polymer ?
#
loop_
_entity_poly.entity_id
_entity_poly.type
_entity_poly.pdbx_seq_one_letter_code
_entity_poly.pdbx_strand_id
1 'polypeptide(L)' 'MYCIERLESGGEWVRELCFKTEFKAFVHARTKSRIMPCTYRVIQPTWNDVLVVLEGKSASQDASN' A
#
# COMPACT_ATOMS: atom_id res chain seq x y z
N MET A 1 -2.85 -8.74 -13.37
CA MET A 1 -3.49 -7.62 -12.65
C MET A 1 -2.80 -7.47 -11.32
N TYR A 2 -2.72 -6.26 -10.79
CA TYR A 2 -2.03 -5.93 -9.54
C TYR A 2 -2.97 -5.08 -8.70
N CYS A 3 -3.25 -5.50 -7.48
CA CYS A 3 -4.19 -4.79 -6.62
C CYS A 3 -3.44 -4.13 -5.46
N ILE A 4 -3.96 -2.99 -5.01
CA ILE A 4 -3.50 -2.35 -3.80
C ILE A 4 -4.46 -2.69 -2.67
N GLU A 5 -3.92 -3.01 -1.51
CA GLU A 5 -4.69 -3.25 -0.30
C GLU A 5 -4.20 -2.32 0.80
N ARG A 6 -5.12 -1.81 1.61
CA ARG A 6 -4.81 -0.95 2.76
C ARG A 6 -4.95 -1.77 4.04
N LEU A 7 -4.02 -1.55 4.98
CA LEU A 7 -4.11 -2.09 6.32
C LEU A 7 -5.10 -1.25 7.13
N GLU A 8 -6.13 -1.90 7.65
CA GLU A 8 -7.07 -1.30 8.60
C GLU A 8 -6.56 -1.39 10.03
N SER A 9 -7.12 -0.58 10.94
CA SER A 9 -6.78 -0.61 12.37
C SER A 9 -7.03 -1.98 13.03
N GLY A 10 -7.90 -2.81 12.44
CA GLY A 10 -8.16 -4.19 12.88
C GLY A 10 -7.13 -5.23 12.41
N GLY A 11 -6.08 -4.82 11.68
CA GLY A 11 -5.07 -5.73 11.13
C GLY A 11 -5.48 -6.42 9.83
N GLU A 12 -6.68 -6.14 9.32
CA GLU A 12 -7.18 -6.69 8.07
C GLU A 12 -6.69 -5.88 6.87
N TRP A 13 -6.49 -6.58 5.75
CA TRP A 13 -6.13 -5.96 4.47
C TRP A 13 -7.36 -5.81 3.59
N VAL A 14 -7.72 -4.57 3.28
CA VAL A 14 -8.88 -4.27 2.43
C VAL A 14 -8.41 -3.89 1.05
N ARG A 15 -8.87 -4.64 0.04
CA ARG A 15 -8.58 -4.34 -1.36
C ARG A 15 -9.32 -3.10 -1.83
N GLU A 16 -8.59 -2.16 -2.41
CA GLU A 16 -9.18 -0.90 -2.89
C GLU A 16 -9.26 -0.82 -4.41
N LEU A 17 -8.13 -0.96 -5.09
CA LEU A 17 -8.02 -0.72 -6.54
C LEU A 17 -7.14 -1.80 -7.19
N CYS A 18 -7.40 -2.08 -8.46
CA CYS A 18 -6.57 -2.99 -9.25
C CYS A 18 -6.15 -2.33 -10.57
N PHE A 19 -4.93 -2.63 -11.00
CA PHE A 19 -4.26 -2.06 -12.15
C PHE A 19 -3.72 -3.15 -13.07
N LYS A 20 -3.57 -2.81 -14.35
CA LYS A 20 -3.01 -3.73 -15.34
C LYS A 20 -1.53 -4.02 -15.11
N THR A 21 -0.78 -3.06 -14.56
CA THR A 21 0.67 -3.16 -14.36
C THR A 21 1.05 -2.94 -12.90
N GLU A 22 2.13 -3.59 -12.48
CA GLU A 22 2.71 -3.45 -11.15
C GLU A 22 3.10 -2.00 -10.86
N PHE A 23 3.77 -1.35 -11.82
CA PHE A 23 4.21 0.03 -11.68
C PHE A 23 3.07 1.01 -11.36
N LYS A 24 1.90 0.86 -12.01
CA LYS A 24 0.73 1.71 -11.70
C LYS A 24 0.21 1.44 -10.30
N ALA A 25 0.11 0.17 -9.90
CA ALA A 25 -0.30 -0.19 -8.55
C ALA A 25 0.66 0.39 -7.50
N PHE A 26 1.96 0.29 -7.73
CA PHE A 26 3.01 0.85 -6.89
C PHE A 26 2.87 2.37 -6.72
N VAL A 27 2.82 3.12 -7.84
CA VAL A 27 2.72 4.59 -7.80
C VAL A 27 1.47 5.03 -7.05
N HIS A 28 0.32 4.38 -7.30
CA HIS A 28 -0.92 4.69 -6.59
C HIS A 28 -0.85 4.38 -5.10
N ALA A 29 -0.35 3.19 -4.72
CA ALA A 29 -0.20 2.81 -3.32
C ALA A 29 0.76 3.77 -2.59
N ARG A 30 1.87 4.16 -3.22
CA ARG A 30 2.85 5.10 -2.65
C ARG A 30 2.31 6.50 -2.50
N THR A 31 1.54 6.99 -3.46
CA THR A 31 0.86 8.29 -3.35
C THR A 31 -0.16 8.25 -2.23
N LYS A 32 -0.97 7.18 -2.14
CA LYS A 32 -1.97 7.04 -1.09
C LYS A 32 -1.37 6.91 0.30
N SER A 33 -0.28 6.15 0.48
CA SER A 33 0.39 6.00 1.78
C SER A 33 1.02 7.30 2.30
N ARG A 34 1.23 8.28 1.41
CA ARG A 34 1.70 9.63 1.77
C ARG A 34 0.57 10.60 2.11
N ILE A 35 -0.55 10.53 1.39
CA ILE A 35 -1.71 11.40 1.62
C ILE A 35 -2.48 10.95 2.87
N MET A 36 -2.69 9.64 2.98
CA MET A 36 -3.30 8.99 4.12
C MET A 36 -2.18 8.20 4.81
N PRO A 37 -1.84 8.49 6.08
CA PRO A 37 -0.78 7.80 6.81
C PRO A 37 -1.21 6.37 7.21
N CYS A 38 -1.63 5.59 6.22
CA CYS A 38 -2.01 4.19 6.34
C CYS A 38 -0.98 3.37 5.58
N THR A 39 -0.75 2.14 6.05
CA THR A 39 0.08 1.18 5.34
C THR A 39 -0.70 0.59 4.18
N TYR A 40 -0.07 0.56 3.00
CA TYR A 40 -0.59 -0.09 1.81
C TYR A 40 0.32 -1.25 1.41
N ARG A 41 -0.20 -2.21 0.66
CA ARG A 41 0.60 -3.23 -0.02
C ARG A 41 0.13 -3.40 -1.46
N VAL A 42 1.03 -3.82 -2.34
CA VAL A 42 0.68 -4.24 -3.70
C VAL A 42 0.70 -5.76 -3.74
N ILE A 43 -0.37 -6.35 -4.27
CA ILE A 43 -0.51 -7.79 -4.43
C ILE A 43 -0.69 -8.19 -5.90
N GLN A 44 -0.20 -9.37 -6.25
CA GLN A 44 -0.52 -10.06 -7.49
C GLN A 44 -1.57 -11.15 -7.22
N PRO A 45 -2.85 -10.96 -7.58
CA PRO A 45 -3.94 -11.85 -7.16
C PRO A 45 -3.85 -13.27 -7.70
N THR A 46 -3.16 -13.49 -8.83
CA THR A 46 -3.04 -14.81 -9.46
C THR A 46 -2.34 -15.82 -8.54
N TRP A 47 -1.36 -15.35 -7.77
CA TRP A 47 -0.57 -16.19 -6.84
C TRP A 47 -0.72 -15.75 -5.39
N ASN A 48 -1.52 -14.71 -5.15
CA ASN A 48 -1.67 -14.06 -3.85
C ASN A 48 -0.33 -13.54 -3.28
N ASP A 49 0.59 -13.19 -4.16
CA ASP A 49 1.92 -12.69 -3.77
C ASP A 49 1.86 -11.23 -3.37
N VAL A 50 2.51 -10.89 -2.25
CA VAL A 50 2.74 -9.50 -1.83
C VAL A 50 4.05 -9.05 -2.46
N LEU A 51 3.96 -8.08 -3.37
CA LEU A 51 5.12 -7.58 -4.10
C LEU A 51 5.87 -6.49 -3.32
N VAL A 52 5.11 -5.66 -2.60
CA VAL A 52 5.69 -4.59 -1.78
C VAL A 52 4.72 -4.19 -0.67
N VAL A 53 5.27 -3.75 0.46
CA VAL A 53 4.55 -3.07 1.54
C VAL A 53 5.07 -1.64 1.64
N LEU A 54 4.16 -0.69 1.73
CA LEU A 54 4.39 0.74 1.75
C LEU A 54 3.80 1.31 3.02
N GLU A 55 4.65 1.49 4.02
CA GLU A 55 4.24 2.10 5.28
C GLU A 55 3.82 3.55 5.07
N GLY A 56 2.70 3.92 5.70
CA GLY A 56 2.27 5.30 5.77
C GLY A 56 3.16 6.03 6.76
N LYS A 57 3.92 7.04 6.30
CA LYS A 57 4.73 7.85 7.22
C LYS A 57 3.78 8.78 7.95
N SER A 58 3.51 8.53 9.23
CA SER A 58 2.97 9.58 10.10
C SER A 58 4.03 10.67 10.23
N ALA A 59 3.64 11.94 10.26
CA ALA A 59 4.53 13.11 10.33
C ALA A 59 5.43 13.18 11.59
N SER A 60 5.56 12.10 12.34
CA SER A 60 6.22 11.99 13.64
C SER A 60 7.56 11.24 13.60
N GLN A 61 8.07 10.82 12.43
CA GLN A 61 9.36 10.11 12.30
C GLN A 61 10.55 10.98 11.84
N ASP A 62 10.37 12.29 11.66
CA ASP A 62 11.46 13.22 11.30
C ASP A 62 12.02 13.97 12.54
N ALA A 63 11.75 13.48 13.75
CA ALA A 63 12.32 14.00 15.00
C ALA A 63 13.12 12.91 15.73
N SER A 64 14.19 12.39 15.11
CA SER A 64 15.26 11.67 15.82
C SER A 64 16.55 11.77 15.01
N ASN A 65 17.30 12.81 15.40
CA ASN A 65 18.75 13.07 15.33
C ASN A 65 19.65 12.04 14.63
#